data_AF-A0A2M9G371-F1
#
_entry.id   AF-A0A2M9G371-F1
#
_cell.length_a   1.000
_cell.length_b   1.000
_cell.length_c   1.000
_cell.angle_alpha   90.00
_cell.angle_beta   90.00
_cell.angle_gamma   90.00
#
_symmetry.space_group_name_H-M   'P 1'
#
loop_
_entity.id
_entity.type
_entity.pdbx_description
1 polymer ?
#
loop_
_entity_poly.entity_id
_entity_poly.type
_entity_poly.pdbx_seq_one_letter_code
_entity_poly.pdbx_strand_id
1 'polypeptide(L)'
;MQIAWYDADHGGHFDWHVDIGDGQFAIRRKLTLVVQLSDGDSYAGGDLELNADGRPKSVSRKLGAATLFPSFTPHRVTPMTRSSRYSMTAWVHGPAFR
;
A
#
# COMPACT_ATOMS: atom_id res chain seq x y z
N MET A 1 8.64 10.10 -1.13
CA MET A 1 8.15 8.89 -1.83
C MET A 1 9.02 7.73 -1.43
N GLN A 2 8.54 6.51 -1.59
CA GLN A 2 9.25 5.27 -1.31
C GLN A 2 8.95 4.25 -2.42
N ILE A 3 9.95 3.48 -2.83
CA ILE A 3 9.76 2.26 -3.62
C ILE A 3 9.81 1.07 -2.65
N ALA A 4 8.83 0.19 -2.75
CA ALA A 4 8.79 -1.06 -2.02
C ALA A 4 8.96 -2.23 -2.99
N TRP A 5 9.74 -3.22 -2.58
CA TRP A 5 9.93 -4.49 -3.26
C TRP A 5 9.51 -5.60 -2.30
N TYR A 6 8.68 -6.51 -2.79
CA TYR A 6 8.20 -7.69 -2.07
C TYR A 6 8.56 -8.91 -2.91
N ASP A 7 9.25 -9.88 -2.32
CA ASP A 7 9.62 -11.12 -2.99
C ASP A 7 8.96 -12.34 -2.34
N ALA A 8 8.71 -13.39 -3.12
CA ALA A 8 8.08 -14.60 -2.62
C ALA A 8 9.01 -15.48 -1.76
N ASP A 9 10.33 -15.42 -1.96
CA ASP A 9 11.29 -16.29 -1.28
C ASP A 9 11.34 -16.02 0.23
N HIS A 10 11.09 -14.76 0.62
CA HIS A 10 10.98 -14.34 2.01
C HIS A 10 9.52 -14.11 2.46
N GLY A 11 8.54 -14.49 1.63
CA GLY A 11 7.12 -14.25 1.92
C GLY A 11 6.80 -12.77 2.08
N GLY A 12 7.43 -11.90 1.30
CA GLY A 12 7.33 -10.44 1.39
C GLY A 12 5.88 -9.97 1.50
N HIS A 13 5.60 -9.17 2.53
CA HIS A 13 4.29 -8.63 2.84
C HIS A 13 4.44 -7.35 3.66
N PHE A 14 3.32 -6.66 3.88
CA PHE A 14 3.23 -5.65 4.92
C PHE A 14 1.85 -5.77 5.54
N ASP A 15 1.79 -6.22 6.79
CA ASP A 15 0.52 -6.51 7.46
C ASP A 15 -0.29 -5.24 7.74
N TRP A 16 -1.52 -5.41 8.23
CA TRP A 16 -2.47 -4.34 8.51
C TRP A 16 -1.86 -3.18 9.28
N HIS A 17 -1.87 -2.01 8.67
CA HIS A 17 -1.39 -0.77 9.26
C HIS A 17 -2.18 0.43 8.73
N VAL A 18 -1.95 1.58 9.34
CA VAL A 18 -2.31 2.89 8.80
C VAL A 18 -1.03 3.69 8.60
N ASP A 19 -1.07 4.62 7.67
CA ASP A 19 0.10 5.43 7.31
C ASP A 19 0.25 6.68 8.18
N ILE A 20 -0.81 7.12 8.84
CA ILE A 20 -0.74 8.15 9.88
C ILE A 20 -0.23 7.55 11.20
N GLY A 21 0.56 8.32 11.95
CA GLY A 21 1.06 7.91 13.27
C GLY A 21 1.76 9.06 13.99
N ASP A 22 2.34 8.80 15.16
CA ASP A 22 2.83 9.86 16.05
C ASP A 22 4.18 10.49 15.64
N GLY A 23 4.82 9.97 14.58
CA GLY A 23 6.06 10.54 14.06
C GLY A 23 5.85 11.96 13.51
N GLN A 24 6.88 12.82 13.64
CA GLN A 24 6.84 14.25 13.24
C GLN A 24 6.23 14.51 11.86
N PHE A 25 6.51 13.64 10.87
CA PHE A 25 5.94 13.71 9.53
C PHE A 25 4.70 12.84 9.36
N ALA A 26 4.68 11.66 9.98
CA ALA A 26 3.57 10.71 9.88
C ALA A 26 2.25 11.32 10.37
N ILE A 27 2.30 12.16 11.41
CA ILE A 27 1.13 12.82 12.00
C ILE A 27 0.44 13.79 11.03
N ARG A 28 1.16 14.25 10.00
CA ARG A 28 0.66 15.19 9.00
C ARG A 28 0.12 14.50 7.74
N ARG A 29 0.24 13.17 7.61
CA ARG A 29 -0.20 12.44 6.41
C ARG A 29 -1.72 12.43 6.30
N LYS A 30 -2.22 12.72 5.10
CA LYS A 30 -3.65 12.82 4.78
C LYS A 30 -4.08 11.79 3.77
N LEU A 31 -3.30 11.68 2.69
CA LEU A 31 -3.56 10.75 1.61
C LEU A 31 -2.31 9.94 1.34
N THR A 32 -2.53 8.66 1.10
CA THR A 32 -1.54 7.72 0.60
C THR A 32 -1.87 7.42 -0.85
N LEU A 33 -0.87 7.56 -1.72
CA LEU A 33 -0.90 7.15 -3.11
C LEU A 33 -0.01 5.92 -3.26
N VAL A 34 -0.57 4.80 -3.72
CA VAL A 34 0.21 3.63 -4.14
C VAL A 34 0.07 3.41 -5.64
N VAL A 35 1.19 3.31 -6.35
CA VAL A 35 1.26 2.98 -7.77
C VAL A 35 1.85 1.61 -7.96
N GLN A 36 1.16 0.78 -8.73
CA GLN A 36 1.62 -0.55 -9.11
C GLN A 36 2.72 -0.45 -10.18
N LEU A 37 3.91 -1.00 -9.91
CA LEU A 37 5.07 -0.94 -10.82
C LEU A 37 5.44 -2.29 -11.44
N SER A 38 4.68 -3.35 -11.16
CA SER A 38 4.87 -4.67 -11.76
C SER A 38 3.62 -5.11 -12.50
N ASP A 39 3.80 -5.84 -13.59
CA ASP A 39 2.71 -6.50 -14.29
C ASP A 39 1.99 -7.48 -13.35
N GLY A 40 0.67 -7.36 -13.25
CA GLY A 40 -0.16 -8.19 -12.37
C GLY A 40 -0.06 -9.68 -12.66
N ASP A 41 0.20 -10.06 -13.91
CA ASP A 41 0.28 -11.48 -14.28
C ASP A 41 1.67 -12.10 -14.01
N SER A 42 2.68 -11.25 -13.73
CA SER A 42 4.06 -11.68 -13.48
C SER A 42 4.33 -12.21 -12.07
N TYR A 43 3.37 -12.07 -11.14
CA TYR A 43 3.49 -12.50 -9.74
C TYR A 43 2.18 -13.07 -9.18
N ALA A 44 2.23 -13.68 -7.99
CA ALA A 44 1.04 -14.10 -7.22
C ALA A 44 1.17 -13.70 -5.75
N GLY A 45 0.04 -13.45 -5.09
CA GLY A 45 0.00 -12.74 -3.81
C GLY A 45 0.32 -11.26 -3.97
N GLY A 46 0.75 -10.57 -2.91
CA GLY A 46 1.17 -9.17 -3.00
C GLY A 46 0.05 -8.18 -3.29
N ASP A 47 -1.19 -8.56 -3.02
CA ASP A 47 -2.36 -7.71 -3.26
C ASP A 47 -2.37 -6.57 -2.25
N LEU A 48 -2.50 -5.34 -2.75
CA LEU A 48 -2.82 -4.21 -1.89
C LEU A 48 -4.30 -4.29 -1.53
N GLU A 49 -4.60 -4.48 -0.25
CA GLU A 49 -5.95 -4.49 0.29
C GLU A 49 -6.22 -3.25 1.13
N LEU A 50 -7.37 -2.64 0.92
CA LEU A 50 -7.89 -1.54 1.73
C LEU A 50 -9.08 -2.03 2.56
N ASN A 51 -9.18 -1.56 3.80
CA ASN A 51 -10.26 -1.90 4.71
C ASN A 51 -10.88 -0.63 5.32
N ALA A 52 -11.66 0.08 4.52
CA ALA A 52 -12.31 1.34 4.94
C ALA A 52 -13.64 1.12 5.70
N ASP A 53 -14.30 -0.03 5.50
CA ASP A 53 -15.65 -0.32 5.98
C ASP A 53 -15.74 -1.66 6.76
N GLY A 54 -14.62 -2.14 7.29
CA GLY A 54 -14.54 -3.43 7.99
C GLY A 54 -14.48 -4.64 7.04
N ARG A 55 -14.48 -4.43 5.72
CA ARG A 55 -14.39 -5.48 4.69
C ARG A 55 -13.17 -5.23 3.79
N PRO A 56 -12.09 -6.03 3.91
CA PRO A 56 -10.95 -5.96 3.01
C PRO A 56 -11.34 -6.05 1.53
N LYS A 57 -10.81 -5.14 0.71
CA LYS A 57 -10.98 -5.13 -0.74
C LYS A 57 -9.63 -4.94 -1.42
N SER A 58 -9.28 -5.86 -2.31
CA SER A 58 -8.10 -5.72 -3.15
C SER A 58 -8.31 -4.62 -4.19
N VAL A 59 -7.27 -3.84 -4.45
CA VAL A 59 -7.27 -2.83 -5.51
C VAL A 59 -6.67 -3.38 -6.81
N SER A 60 -6.74 -2.60 -7.89
CA SER A 60 -6.25 -3.02 -9.20
C SER A 60 -4.76 -3.40 -9.18
N ARG A 61 -4.45 -4.54 -9.79
CA ARG A 61 -3.07 -5.01 -10.04
C ARG A 61 -2.51 -4.58 -11.40
N LYS A 62 -3.27 -3.80 -12.17
CA LYS A 62 -2.82 -3.34 -13.50
C LYS A 62 -1.56 -2.50 -13.37
N LEU A 63 -0.54 -2.78 -14.18
CA LEU A 63 0.67 -1.98 -14.23
C LEU A 63 0.33 -0.50 -14.46
N GLY A 64 0.88 0.38 -13.61
CA GLY A 64 0.62 1.82 -13.63
C GLY A 64 -0.69 2.25 -12.96
N ALA A 65 -1.51 1.32 -12.45
CA ALA A 65 -2.68 1.68 -11.66
C ALA A 65 -2.25 2.44 -10.40
N ALA A 66 -2.95 3.55 -10.14
CA ALA A 66 -2.71 4.43 -9.01
C ALA A 66 -3.93 4.39 -8.08
N THR A 67 -3.70 4.06 -6.81
CA THR A 67 -4.73 4.01 -5.77
C THR A 67 -4.45 5.11 -4.75
N LEU A 68 -5.38 6.06 -4.60
CA LEU A 68 -5.32 7.15 -3.64
C LEU A 68 -6.36 6.91 -2.53
N PHE A 69 -5.93 6.92 -1.28
CA PHE A 69 -6.82 6.67 -0.13
C PHE A 69 -6.40 7.48 1.10
N PRO A 70 -7.31 7.72 2.08
CA PRO A 70 -6.95 8.38 3.32
C PRO A 70 -5.85 7.63 4.08
N SER A 71 -4.83 8.33 4.59
CA SER A 71 -3.70 7.69 5.29
C SER A 71 -4.09 7.01 6.61
N PHE A 72 -5.30 7.25 7.12
CA PHE A 72 -5.86 6.55 8.27
C PHE A 72 -6.69 5.31 7.90
N THR A 73 -6.80 4.96 6.61
CA THR A 73 -7.47 3.72 6.18
C THR A 73 -6.56 2.52 6.44
N PRO A 74 -7.02 1.51 7.22
CA PRO A 74 -6.28 0.27 7.38
C PRO A 74 -6.02 -0.39 6.03
N HIS A 75 -4.79 -0.77 5.78
CA HIS A 75 -4.39 -1.42 4.54
C HIS A 75 -3.23 -2.37 4.76
N ARG A 76 -3.04 -3.31 3.84
CA ARG A 76 -1.95 -4.28 3.85
C ARG A 76 -1.51 -4.64 2.44
N VAL A 77 -0.35 -5.27 2.34
CA VAL A 77 0.09 -6.04 1.17
C VAL A 77 0.07 -7.51 1.56
N THR A 78 -0.74 -8.33 0.90
CA THR A 78 -0.84 -9.77 1.19
C THR A 78 0.49 -10.49 0.90
N PRO A 79 0.79 -11.63 1.55
CA PRO A 79 2.02 -12.38 1.29
C PRO A 79 2.23 -12.72 -0.18
N MET A 80 3.43 -12.43 -0.68
CA MET A 80 3.90 -12.90 -1.98
C MET A 80 4.01 -14.43 -1.97
N THR A 81 3.55 -15.07 -3.05
CA THR A 81 3.60 -16.54 -3.21
C THR A 81 4.31 -16.97 -4.50
N ARG A 82 4.53 -16.05 -5.44
CA ARG A 82 5.31 -16.30 -6.67
C ARG A 82 5.96 -15.02 -7.15
N SER A 83 7.25 -15.09 -7.52
CA SER A 83 8.02 -13.98 -8.10
C SER A 83 8.11 -12.76 -7.17
N SER A 84 8.20 -11.55 -7.72
CA SER A 84 8.40 -10.29 -7.01
C SER A 84 7.43 -9.20 -7.49
N ARG A 85 7.10 -8.27 -6.58
CA ARG A 85 6.26 -7.10 -6.85
C ARG A 85 6.96 -5.82 -6.42
N TYR A 86 6.94 -4.82 -7.29
CA TYR A 86 7.34 -3.45 -6.98
C TYR A 86 6.12 -2.53 -6.90
N SER A 87 6.17 -1.59 -5.96
CA SER A 87 5.21 -0.50 -5.86
C SER A 87 5.88 0.80 -5.45
N MET A 88 5.31 1.93 -5.86
CA MET A 88 5.69 3.25 -5.35
C MET A 88 4.63 3.75 -4.38
N THR A 89 5.05 4.23 -3.21
CA THR A 89 4.19 4.91 -2.25
C THR A 89 4.59 6.38 -2.12
N ALA A 90 3.61 7.28 -2.13
CA ALA A 90 3.80 8.69 -1.82
C ALA A 90 2.73 9.15 -0.82
N TRP A 91 3.12 10.09 0.05
CA TRP A 91 2.24 10.65 1.07
C TRP A 91 2.01 12.13 0.84
N VAL A 92 0.75 12.53 0.86
CA VAL A 92 0.33 13.93 0.84
C VAL A 92 0.11 14.37 2.28
N HIS A 93 0.68 15.52 2.65
CA HIS A 93 0.62 16.05 4.00
C HIS A 93 -0.31 17.26 4.09
N GLY A 94 -0.86 17.54 5.28
CA GLY A 94 -1.72 18.68 5.52
C GLY A 94 -1.82 19.07 7.00
N PRO A 95 -2.64 20.10 7.33
CA PRO A 95 -2.90 20.53 8.71
C PRO A 95 -3.49 19.43 9.58
N ALA A 96 -3.49 19.56 10.91
CA ALA A 96 -4.13 18.58 11.80
C ALA A 96 -5.60 18.30 11.43
N PHE A 97 -6.06 17.06 11.63
CA PHE A 97 -7.51 16.76 11.53
C PHE A 97 -8.25 17.53 12.65
N ARG A 98 -9.48 17.96 12.35
CA ARG A 98 -10.36 18.64 13.31
C ARG A 98 -11.44 17.67 13.77
#